data_AF-A0A949HPD1-F1
#
_entry.id   AF-A0A949HPD1-F1
#
_cell.length_a   1.000
_cell.length_b   1.000
_cell.length_c   1.000
_cell.angle_alpha   90.00
_cell.angle_beta   90.00
_cell.angle_gamma   90.00
#
_symmetry.space_group_name_H-M   'P 1'
#
loop_
_entity.id
_entity.type
_entity.pdbx_description
1 polymer ?
#
loop_
_entity_poly.entity_id
_entity_poly.type
_entity_poly.pdbx_seq_one_letter_code
_entity_poly.pdbx_strand_id
1 'polypeptide(L)'
;MNSRHSYLVCLAICLWFGLSGCRVLAPRTLDNSKQNISPELVQANSTSIERGKPRPIIDALGWVIGIPSKILLWDHRIENHRIGPETELGIQEYLESNQLDHVKVRLNQYRPWDDMKRLTKNRTMAWPWRYSIGTLSVLGETVLPGRIFGGDHFNPYTHTIHLYSDVPAIAVHEGAHAKDFSRRSFPGTYAAIYALPIVPLYHESIATADAIAYAQQTQDQELLLQAYRILYPAYGTYVGGAIGTVLPTVSLPAYYGSVILGHAAGRWQAHQISNGHNSNGQITDGQLVVGDQSRGL
;
A
#
# COMPACT_ATOMS: atom_id res chain seq x y z
N MET A 1 -19.45 -2.98 32.54
CA MET A 1 -19.63 -3.65 31.23
C MET A 1 -19.76 -5.15 31.48
N ASN A 2 -20.83 -5.76 31.00
CA ASN A 2 -21.23 -7.12 31.37
C ASN A 2 -20.27 -8.14 30.70
N SER A 3 -19.56 -8.97 31.47
CA SER A 3 -18.47 -9.83 30.97
C SER A 3 -18.90 -10.73 29.80
N ARG A 4 -20.18 -11.13 29.77
CA ARG A 4 -20.81 -11.91 28.69
C ARG A 4 -20.73 -11.24 27.31
N HIS A 5 -20.77 -9.91 27.23
CA HIS A 5 -20.66 -9.21 25.94
C HIS A 5 -19.22 -9.24 25.40
N SER A 6 -18.22 -9.14 26.27
CA SER A 6 -16.81 -9.24 25.88
C SER A 6 -16.45 -10.63 25.34
N TYR A 7 -17.00 -11.70 25.93
CA TYR A 7 -16.76 -13.07 25.44
C TYR A 7 -17.40 -13.34 24.08
N LEU A 8 -18.60 -12.83 23.82
CA LEU A 8 -19.28 -13.01 22.53
C LEU A 8 -18.57 -12.24 21.40
N VAL A 9 -18.04 -11.05 21.70
CA VAL A 9 -17.24 -10.27 20.75
C VAL A 9 -15.90 -10.96 20.46
N CYS A 10 -15.19 -11.45 21.49
CA CYS A 10 -13.97 -12.23 21.28
C CYS A 10 -14.23 -13.53 20.50
N LEU A 11 -15.31 -14.25 20.79
CA LEU A 11 -15.67 -15.47 20.06
C LEU A 11 -16.00 -15.17 18.60
N ALA A 12 -16.74 -14.09 18.32
CA ALA A 12 -17.04 -13.66 16.95
C ALA A 12 -15.78 -13.25 16.18
N ILE A 13 -14.85 -12.54 16.84
CA ILE A 13 -13.55 -12.17 16.26
C ILE A 13 -12.69 -13.41 15.98
N CYS A 14 -12.59 -14.35 16.92
CA CYS A 14 -11.87 -15.60 16.73
C CYS A 14 -12.49 -16.49 15.64
N LEU A 15 -13.82 -16.53 15.54
CA LEU A 15 -14.52 -17.24 14.48
C LEU A 15 -14.29 -16.58 13.11
N TRP A 16 -14.22 -15.24 13.05
CA TRP A 16 -13.90 -14.51 11.82
C TRP A 16 -12.44 -14.70 11.37
N PHE A 17 -11.49 -14.65 12.30
CA PHE A 17 -10.09 -14.96 12.03
C PHE A 17 -9.87 -16.45 11.71
N GLY A 18 -10.68 -17.36 12.26
CA GLY A 18 -10.65 -18.78 11.92
C GLY A 18 -11.21 -19.10 10.53
N LEU A 19 -12.16 -18.30 10.03
CA LEU A 19 -12.74 -18.45 8.69
C LEU A 19 -11.93 -17.73 7.60
N SER A 20 -11.12 -16.74 7.99
CA SER A 20 -10.17 -16.05 7.11
C SER A 20 -8.83 -16.78 7.21
N GLY A 21 -8.66 -17.88 6.46
CA GLY A 21 -7.47 -18.74 6.55
C GLY A 21 -6.14 -17.97 6.64
N CYS A 22 -5.11 -18.60 7.21
CA CYS A 22 -3.81 -18.03 7.62
C CYS A 22 -2.93 -17.36 6.51
N ARG A 23 -3.53 -16.90 5.41
CA ARG A 23 -2.89 -16.41 4.18
C ARG A 23 -3.49 -15.07 3.71
N VAL A 24 -3.81 -14.17 4.63
CA VAL A 24 -4.43 -12.85 4.32
C VAL A 24 -3.57 -12.01 3.37
N LEU A 25 -2.24 -12.10 3.48
CA LEU A 25 -1.28 -11.40 2.61
C LEU A 25 -0.67 -12.31 1.54
N ALA A 26 -1.28 -13.46 1.24
CA ALA A 26 -0.76 -14.31 0.18
C ALA A 26 -0.84 -13.58 -1.17
N PRO A 27 0.19 -13.71 -2.03
CA PRO A 27 0.24 -13.05 -3.31
C PRO A 27 -1.03 -13.34 -4.12
N ARG A 28 -1.69 -12.29 -4.62
CA ARG A 28 -2.86 -12.41 -5.47
C ARG A 28 -2.94 -11.27 -6.47
N THR A 29 -2.83 -11.63 -7.75
CA THR A 29 -3.03 -10.69 -8.85
C THR A 29 -4.48 -10.27 -8.96
N LEU A 30 -4.69 -8.98 -9.09
CA LEU A 30 -5.98 -8.38 -9.39
C LEU A 30 -6.21 -8.39 -10.91
N ASP A 31 -7.28 -9.04 -11.38
CA ASP A 31 -7.65 -9.07 -12.81
C ASP A 31 -8.10 -7.69 -13.28
N ASN A 32 -7.31 -7.03 -14.11
CA ASN A 32 -7.58 -5.66 -14.55
C ASN A 32 -8.29 -5.55 -15.90
N SER A 33 -8.89 -6.65 -16.39
CA SER A 33 -9.59 -6.70 -17.69
C SER A 33 -10.82 -5.80 -17.77
N LYS A 34 -11.43 -5.46 -16.62
CA LYS A 34 -12.59 -4.57 -16.52
C LYS A 34 -12.29 -3.41 -15.59
N GLN A 35 -12.31 -2.21 -16.15
CA GLN A 35 -12.07 -0.97 -15.43
C GLN A 35 -13.25 -0.01 -15.58
N ASN A 36 -13.57 0.69 -14.50
CA ASN A 36 -14.46 1.82 -14.39
C ASN A 36 -13.60 3.07 -14.25
N ILE A 37 -13.36 3.74 -15.39
CA ILE A 37 -12.47 4.90 -15.51
C ILE A 37 -13.27 6.09 -16.02
N SER A 38 -12.95 7.29 -15.51
CA SER A 38 -13.49 8.54 -16.01
C SER A 38 -12.68 8.99 -17.23
N PRO A 39 -13.28 9.09 -18.43
CA PRO A 39 -12.58 9.60 -19.62
C PRO A 39 -12.00 11.00 -19.40
N GLU A 40 -12.67 11.84 -18.60
CA GLU A 40 -12.23 13.19 -18.25
C GLU A 40 -10.96 13.21 -17.40
N LEU A 41 -10.72 12.16 -16.59
CA LEU A 41 -9.46 12.01 -15.87
C LEU A 41 -8.33 11.63 -16.82
N VAL A 42 -8.57 10.68 -17.73
CA VAL A 42 -7.57 10.29 -18.76
C VAL A 42 -7.18 11.51 -19.58
N GLN A 43 -8.15 12.26 -20.10
CA GLN A 43 -7.90 13.48 -20.89
C GLN A 43 -7.16 14.55 -20.08
N ALA A 44 -7.42 14.65 -18.77
CA ALA A 44 -6.75 15.60 -17.90
C ALA A 44 -5.35 15.15 -17.45
N ASN A 45 -4.97 13.89 -17.69
CA ASN A 45 -3.72 13.31 -17.21
C ASN A 45 -2.61 13.39 -18.26
N SER A 46 -2.33 14.60 -18.76
CA SER A 46 -1.29 14.83 -19.78
C SER A 46 0.12 14.37 -19.37
N THR A 47 0.37 14.21 -18.07
CA THR A 47 1.63 13.73 -17.51
C THR A 47 1.33 12.90 -16.28
N SER A 48 1.46 11.58 -16.33
CA SER A 48 0.98 10.72 -15.24
C SER A 48 1.75 10.91 -13.93
N ILE A 49 3.02 11.27 -13.98
CA ILE A 49 3.89 11.44 -12.81
C ILE A 49 4.43 12.88 -12.76
N GLU A 50 4.25 13.55 -11.62
CA GLU A 50 4.74 14.90 -11.41
C GLU A 50 5.55 15.05 -10.12
N ARG A 51 6.71 15.70 -10.24
CA ARG A 51 7.60 15.96 -9.11
C ARG A 51 7.44 17.36 -8.54
N GLY A 52 7.46 17.45 -7.20
CA GLY A 52 7.55 18.71 -6.48
C GLY A 52 8.90 19.40 -6.67
N LYS A 53 8.88 20.73 -6.85
CA LYS A 53 10.12 21.51 -6.76
C LYS A 53 10.75 21.33 -5.37
N PRO A 54 12.08 21.21 -5.24
CA PRO A 54 12.75 21.14 -3.94
C PRO A 54 12.40 22.35 -3.05
N ARG A 55 12.08 22.10 -1.78
CA ARG A 55 11.81 23.11 -0.76
C ARG A 55 12.56 22.71 0.52
N PRO A 56 13.86 23.02 0.62
CA PRO A 56 14.74 22.41 1.62
C PRO A 56 14.25 22.56 3.07
N ILE A 57 13.67 23.71 3.43
CA ILE A 57 13.13 23.93 4.78
C ILE A 57 11.90 23.05 5.05
N ILE A 58 10.94 23.01 4.12
CA ILE A 58 9.70 22.25 4.27
C ILE A 58 10.01 20.74 4.21
N ASP A 59 10.87 20.33 3.29
CA ASP A 59 11.27 18.94 3.10
C ASP A 59 12.09 18.43 4.31
N ALA A 60 12.94 19.28 4.90
CA ALA A 60 13.67 18.93 6.13
C ALA A 60 12.71 18.78 7.33
N LEU A 61 11.72 19.67 7.44
CA LEU A 61 10.69 19.54 8.48
C LEU A 61 9.91 18.24 8.32
N GLY A 62 9.47 17.91 7.10
CA GLY A 62 8.79 16.65 6.81
C GLY A 62 9.66 15.44 7.16
N TRP A 63 10.93 15.47 6.77
CA TRP A 63 11.87 14.39 7.08
C TRP A 63 11.98 14.12 8.59
N VAL A 64 12.07 15.19 9.40
CA VAL A 64 12.11 15.11 10.87
C VAL A 64 10.81 14.57 11.43
N ILE A 65 9.66 15.09 10.96
CA ILE A 65 8.34 14.62 11.39
C ILE A 65 8.18 13.12 11.12
N GLY A 66 8.76 12.61 10.02
CA GLY A 66 8.69 11.20 9.66
C GLY A 66 9.69 10.26 10.37
N ILE A 67 10.49 10.75 11.31
CA ILE A 67 11.41 9.89 12.10
C ILE A 67 10.70 8.73 12.80
N PRO A 68 9.52 8.92 13.45
CA PRO A 68 8.79 7.82 14.08
C PRO A 68 8.44 6.70 13.09
N SER A 69 7.99 7.04 11.87
CA SER A 69 7.65 6.07 10.82
C SER A 69 8.89 5.29 10.36
N LYS A 70 10.04 5.96 10.19
CA LYS A 70 11.32 5.33 9.86
C LYS A 70 11.73 4.30 10.91
N ILE A 71 11.57 4.64 12.19
CA ILE A 71 11.86 3.73 13.31
C ILE A 71 10.86 2.57 13.32
N LEU A 72 9.56 2.87 13.15
CA LEU A 72 8.49 1.88 13.20
C LEU A 72 8.65 0.80 12.12
N LEU A 73 9.04 1.20 10.91
CA LEU A 73 9.19 0.32 9.76
C LEU A 73 10.65 -0.13 9.49
N TRP A 74 11.60 0.29 10.32
CA TRP A 74 13.04 -0.02 10.19
C TRP A 74 13.64 0.31 8.82
N ASP A 75 13.19 1.40 8.19
CA ASP A 75 13.72 1.85 6.90
C ASP A 75 13.82 3.37 6.88
N HIS A 76 15.03 3.87 6.63
CA HIS A 76 15.34 5.30 6.63
C HIS A 76 14.75 6.05 5.43
N ARG A 77 14.33 5.33 4.38
CA ARG A 77 13.75 5.89 3.16
C ARG A 77 12.26 6.22 3.32
N ILE A 78 11.62 5.75 4.38
CA ILE A 78 10.25 6.09 4.74
C ILE A 78 10.14 7.58 5.02
N GLU A 79 9.20 8.28 4.38
CA GLU A 79 8.98 9.72 4.55
C GLU A 79 10.29 10.52 4.39
N ASN A 80 11.09 10.16 3.37
CA ASN A 80 12.37 10.82 3.09
C ASN A 80 12.19 12.17 2.38
N HIS A 81 11.02 12.41 1.78
CA HIS A 81 10.67 13.60 0.97
C HIS A 81 11.60 13.85 -0.23
N ARG A 82 12.47 12.89 -0.53
CA ARG A 82 13.31 12.83 -1.71
C ARG A 82 13.14 11.44 -2.33
N ILE A 83 12.26 11.36 -3.31
CA ILE A 83 11.96 10.14 -4.05
C ILE A 83 13.01 9.96 -5.14
N GLY A 84 13.68 8.82 -5.17
CA GLY A 84 14.70 8.45 -6.14
C GLY A 84 14.11 7.93 -7.45
N PRO A 85 14.97 7.72 -8.47
CA PRO A 85 14.54 7.24 -9.78
C PRO A 85 14.00 5.80 -9.73
N GLU A 86 14.51 4.94 -8.85
CA GLU A 86 14.03 3.55 -8.73
C GLU A 86 12.56 3.48 -8.30
N THR A 87 12.18 4.26 -7.29
CA THR A 87 10.78 4.35 -6.84
C THR A 87 9.86 4.93 -7.92
N GLU A 88 10.33 5.96 -8.64
CA GLU A 88 9.61 6.59 -9.75
C GLU A 88 9.41 5.62 -10.93
N LEU A 89 10.45 4.88 -11.31
CA LEU A 89 10.37 3.86 -12.35
C LEU A 89 9.46 2.71 -11.94
N GLY A 90 9.59 2.20 -10.70
CA GLY A 90 8.78 1.09 -10.22
C GLY A 90 7.27 1.39 -10.25
N ILE A 91 6.86 2.61 -9.87
CA ILE A 91 5.45 3.01 -10.00
C ILE A 91 5.05 3.27 -11.45
N GLN A 92 5.93 3.84 -12.27
CA GLN A 92 5.66 4.03 -13.69
C GLN A 92 5.36 2.69 -14.39
N GLU A 93 6.25 1.71 -14.24
CA GLU A 93 6.11 0.36 -14.81
C GLU A 93 4.85 -0.34 -14.30
N TYR A 94 4.55 -0.20 -13.01
CA TYR A 94 3.32 -0.75 -12.45
C TYR A 94 2.06 -0.12 -13.09
N LEU A 95 2.01 1.20 -13.23
CA LEU A 95 0.86 1.87 -13.84
C LEU A 95 0.69 1.51 -15.32
N GLU A 96 1.79 1.48 -16.08
CA GLU A 96 1.80 1.15 -17.51
C GLU A 96 1.37 -0.31 -17.76
N SER A 97 1.96 -1.27 -17.03
CA SER A 97 1.61 -2.70 -17.15
C SER A 97 0.15 -2.99 -16.78
N ASN A 98 -0.46 -2.11 -15.96
CA ASN A 98 -1.85 -2.22 -15.53
C ASN A 98 -2.78 -1.23 -16.24
N GLN A 99 -2.35 -0.49 -17.28
CA GLN A 99 -3.21 0.43 -18.04
C GLN A 99 -3.95 1.44 -17.15
N LEU A 100 -3.23 2.04 -16.20
CA LEU A 100 -3.78 2.97 -15.20
C LEU A 100 -3.59 4.44 -15.62
N ASP A 101 -3.85 4.75 -16.89
CA ASP A 101 -3.57 6.05 -17.53
C ASP A 101 -4.30 7.25 -16.90
N HIS A 102 -5.33 7.00 -16.12
CA HIS A 102 -6.11 8.02 -15.42
C HIS A 102 -5.54 8.39 -14.05
N VAL A 103 -4.59 7.62 -13.53
CA VAL A 103 -3.99 7.80 -12.20
C VAL A 103 -2.90 8.87 -12.27
N LYS A 104 -2.97 9.84 -11.35
CA LYS A 104 -1.90 10.82 -11.15
C LYS A 104 -0.97 10.31 -10.05
N VAL A 105 0.34 10.52 -10.20
CA VAL A 105 1.33 10.30 -9.15
C VAL A 105 2.01 11.63 -8.83
N ARG A 106 2.08 11.96 -7.54
CA ARG A 106 2.74 13.15 -7.03
C ARG A 106 3.92 12.78 -6.15
N LEU A 107 5.13 13.06 -6.64
CA LEU A 107 6.38 12.83 -5.91
C LEU A 107 6.73 14.06 -5.09
N ASN A 108 6.51 14.01 -3.78
CA ASN A 108 6.71 15.12 -2.84
C ASN A 108 6.11 16.46 -3.32
N GLN A 109 4.97 16.40 -4.02
CA GLN A 109 4.34 17.54 -4.68
C GLN A 109 3.07 17.95 -3.93
N TYR A 110 2.97 19.23 -3.55
CA TYR A 110 1.77 19.81 -2.94
C TYR A 110 1.00 20.66 -3.97
N ARG A 111 -0.15 20.16 -4.44
CA ARG A 111 -1.00 20.77 -5.48
C ARG A 111 -2.50 20.61 -5.20
N PRO A 112 -3.00 21.08 -4.04
CA PRO A 112 -4.39 20.86 -3.62
C PRO A 112 -5.43 21.39 -4.63
N TRP A 113 -5.12 22.48 -5.33
CA TRP A 113 -6.02 23.02 -6.34
C TRP A 113 -6.19 22.11 -7.56
N ASP A 114 -5.11 21.43 -7.96
CA ASP A 114 -5.18 20.49 -9.07
C ASP A 114 -5.91 19.19 -8.63
N ASP A 115 -5.81 18.80 -7.36
CA ASP A 115 -6.66 17.75 -6.77
C ASP A 115 -8.12 18.11 -6.75
N MET A 116 -8.47 19.34 -6.37
CA MET A 116 -9.85 19.79 -6.45
C MET A 116 -10.39 19.71 -7.88
N LYS A 117 -9.59 20.11 -8.89
CA LYS A 117 -9.98 19.94 -10.30
C LYS A 117 -10.16 18.46 -10.66
N ARG A 118 -9.24 17.59 -10.24
CA ARG A 118 -9.33 16.14 -10.50
C ARG A 118 -10.58 15.54 -9.85
N LEU A 119 -10.91 15.93 -8.62
CA LEU A 119 -12.15 15.55 -7.94
C LEU A 119 -13.37 15.87 -8.80
N THR A 120 -13.47 17.09 -9.32
CA THR A 120 -14.61 17.48 -10.18
C THR A 120 -14.68 16.68 -11.48
N LYS A 121 -13.52 16.31 -12.04
CA LYS A 121 -13.42 15.53 -13.27
C LYS A 121 -13.69 14.04 -13.06
N ASN A 122 -13.50 13.49 -11.87
CA ASN A 122 -13.68 12.07 -11.62
C ASN A 122 -15.15 11.63 -11.69
N ARG A 123 -15.62 11.21 -12.87
CA ARG A 123 -17.00 10.78 -13.10
C ARG A 123 -17.36 9.39 -12.56
N THR A 124 -16.38 8.57 -12.18
CA THR A 124 -16.64 7.24 -11.56
C THR A 124 -17.17 7.38 -10.14
N MET A 125 -16.84 8.49 -9.47
CA MET A 125 -17.37 8.84 -8.15
C MET A 125 -18.74 9.51 -8.29
N ALA A 126 -19.79 8.85 -7.81
CA ALA A 126 -21.13 9.44 -7.79
C ALA A 126 -21.12 10.82 -7.10
N TRP A 127 -21.97 11.74 -7.56
CA TRP A 127 -21.96 13.13 -7.11
C TRP A 127 -22.06 13.31 -5.57
N PRO A 128 -22.82 12.50 -4.80
CA PRO A 128 -22.89 12.68 -3.35
C PRO A 128 -21.54 12.40 -2.71
N TRP A 129 -20.86 11.32 -3.08
CA TRP A 129 -19.54 10.97 -2.55
C TRP A 129 -18.48 11.99 -2.93
N ARG A 130 -18.51 12.45 -4.19
CA ARG A 130 -17.56 13.41 -4.73
C ARG A 130 -17.59 14.76 -3.99
N TYR A 131 -18.79 15.30 -3.76
CA TYR A 131 -18.95 16.63 -3.15
C TYR A 131 -19.18 16.61 -1.63
N SER A 132 -19.13 15.45 -0.99
CA SER A 132 -19.12 15.32 0.48
C SER A 132 -17.76 14.83 0.95
N ILE A 133 -17.59 13.52 1.12
CA ILE A 133 -16.36 12.90 1.63
C ILE A 133 -15.18 13.19 0.71
N GLY A 134 -15.37 13.23 -0.61
CA GLY A 134 -14.32 13.60 -1.55
C GLY A 134 -13.80 15.02 -1.35
N THR A 135 -14.69 15.99 -1.12
CA THR A 135 -14.29 17.37 -0.80
C THR A 135 -13.59 17.45 0.56
N LEU A 136 -14.09 16.73 1.58
CA LEU A 136 -13.43 16.66 2.89
C LEU A 136 -12.04 16.02 2.80
N SER A 137 -11.86 14.99 1.98
CA SER A 137 -10.59 14.34 1.73
C SER A 137 -9.56 15.32 1.13
N VAL A 138 -9.92 16.03 0.05
CA VAL A 138 -9.03 17.02 -0.56
C VAL A 138 -8.74 18.19 0.38
N LEU A 139 -9.72 18.66 1.15
CA LEU A 139 -9.51 19.71 2.16
C LEU A 139 -8.60 19.23 3.29
N GLY A 140 -8.74 17.99 3.73
CA GLY A 140 -7.85 17.36 4.72
C GLY A 140 -6.40 17.39 4.26
N GLU A 141 -6.14 16.92 3.04
CA GLU A 141 -4.80 16.96 2.41
C GLU A 141 -4.29 18.38 2.16
N THR A 142 -5.20 19.36 2.02
CA THR A 142 -4.85 20.78 1.91
C THR A 142 -4.36 21.32 3.25
N VAL A 143 -5.07 21.04 4.35
CA VAL A 143 -4.76 21.57 5.69
C VAL A 143 -3.59 20.81 6.34
N LEU A 144 -3.51 19.50 6.12
CA LEU A 144 -2.45 18.62 6.58
C LEU A 144 -1.64 18.13 5.36
N PRO A 145 -0.75 18.98 4.82
CA PRO A 145 0.02 18.62 3.64
C PRO A 145 0.92 17.42 3.93
N GLY A 146 0.76 16.33 3.20
CA GLY A 146 1.65 15.16 3.34
C GLY A 146 3.12 15.49 3.03
N ARG A 147 3.40 16.60 2.33
CA ARG A 147 4.76 17.14 2.20
C ARG A 147 5.44 17.47 3.54
N ILE A 148 4.65 17.70 4.59
CA ILE A 148 5.12 17.93 5.97
C ILE A 148 4.78 16.73 6.85
N PHE A 149 3.57 16.19 6.75
CA PHE A 149 3.09 15.15 7.67
C PHE A 149 3.33 13.71 7.18
N GLY A 150 3.89 13.54 5.98
CA GLY A 150 4.16 12.24 5.39
C GLY A 150 2.89 11.50 4.99
N GLY A 151 2.94 10.18 5.13
CA GLY A 151 1.88 9.25 4.72
C GLY A 151 1.76 9.12 3.21
N ASP A 152 2.49 8.18 2.62
CA ASP A 152 2.19 7.73 1.26
C ASP A 152 0.76 7.19 1.21
N HIS A 153 -0.01 7.58 0.20
CA HIS A 153 -1.38 7.12 0.06
C HIS A 153 -1.94 7.35 -1.35
N PHE A 154 -2.91 6.51 -1.70
CA PHE A 154 -3.83 6.71 -2.81
C PHE A 154 -5.10 7.40 -2.32
N ASN A 155 -5.42 8.56 -2.90
CA ASN A 155 -6.71 9.20 -2.75
C ASN A 155 -7.70 8.67 -3.81
N PRO A 156 -8.71 7.86 -3.42
CA PRO A 156 -9.65 7.28 -4.37
C PRO A 156 -10.55 8.33 -5.04
N TYR A 157 -10.85 9.43 -4.37
CA TYR A 157 -11.77 10.45 -4.90
C TYR A 157 -11.16 11.24 -6.06
N THR A 158 -9.84 11.40 -6.08
CA THR A 158 -9.10 12.12 -7.13
C THR A 158 -8.33 11.19 -8.08
N HIS A 159 -8.27 9.88 -7.78
CA HIS A 159 -7.37 8.92 -8.40
C HIS A 159 -5.93 9.47 -8.44
N THR A 160 -5.45 9.88 -7.27
CA THR A 160 -4.09 10.39 -7.14
C THR A 160 -3.31 9.64 -6.07
N ILE A 161 -2.13 9.17 -6.43
CA ILE A 161 -1.11 8.65 -5.52
C ILE A 161 -0.23 9.81 -5.06
N HIS A 162 -0.05 9.95 -3.76
CA HIS A 162 0.87 10.89 -3.13
C HIS A 162 2.02 10.09 -2.52
N LEU A 163 3.25 10.34 -2.99
CA LEU A 163 4.45 9.67 -2.49
C LEU A 163 5.39 10.65 -1.79
N TYR A 164 5.85 10.25 -0.61
CA TYR A 164 6.80 10.93 0.26
C TYR A 164 7.95 10.01 0.69
N SER A 165 7.75 8.69 0.63
CA SER A 165 8.79 7.67 0.86
C SER A 165 9.53 7.32 -0.43
N ASP A 166 10.81 7.01 -0.30
CA ASP A 166 11.64 6.49 -1.39
C ASP A 166 11.74 4.96 -1.32
N VAL A 167 10.58 4.30 -1.47
CA VAL A 167 10.46 2.85 -1.33
C VAL A 167 9.59 2.30 -2.47
N PRO A 168 10.18 1.62 -3.48
CA PRO A 168 9.44 1.04 -4.60
C PRO A 168 8.22 0.19 -4.20
N ALA A 169 8.34 -0.64 -3.16
CA ALA A 169 7.25 -1.49 -2.69
C ALA A 169 6.04 -0.70 -2.18
N ILE A 170 6.26 0.46 -1.54
CA ILE A 170 5.16 1.34 -1.11
C ILE A 170 4.52 1.99 -2.34
N ALA A 171 5.33 2.46 -3.29
CA ALA A 171 4.80 3.08 -4.49
C ALA A 171 3.92 2.09 -5.29
N VAL A 172 4.39 0.85 -5.48
CA VAL A 172 3.61 -0.25 -6.08
C VAL A 172 2.35 -0.58 -5.27
N HIS A 173 2.42 -0.58 -3.93
CA HIS A 173 1.26 -0.76 -3.05
C HIS A 173 0.18 0.30 -3.28
N GLU A 174 0.55 1.58 -3.40
CA GLU A 174 -0.40 2.65 -3.75
C GLU A 174 -0.95 2.50 -5.17
N GLY A 175 -0.12 2.01 -6.10
CA GLY A 175 -0.55 1.58 -7.43
C GLY A 175 -1.62 0.49 -7.36
N ALA A 176 -1.44 -0.49 -6.48
CA ALA A 176 -2.38 -1.57 -6.26
C ALA A 176 -3.72 -1.11 -5.67
N HIS A 177 -3.71 -0.09 -4.79
CA HIS A 177 -4.95 0.59 -4.43
C HIS A 177 -5.63 1.23 -5.65
N ALA A 178 -4.88 1.93 -6.51
CA ALA A 178 -5.45 2.52 -7.71
C ALA A 178 -6.07 1.46 -8.66
N LYS A 179 -5.38 0.33 -8.84
CA LYS A 179 -5.87 -0.84 -9.59
C LYS A 179 -7.14 -1.44 -8.96
N ASP A 180 -7.19 -1.54 -7.64
CA ASP A 180 -8.34 -2.06 -6.91
C ASP A 180 -9.57 -1.14 -6.98
N PHE A 181 -9.37 0.18 -6.94
CA PHE A 181 -10.49 1.12 -7.09
C PHE A 181 -10.99 1.18 -8.53
N SER A 182 -10.09 1.07 -9.51
CA SER A 182 -10.42 1.12 -10.93
C SER A 182 -11.34 -0.02 -11.38
N ARG A 183 -11.36 -1.18 -10.69
CA ARG A 183 -12.25 -2.30 -11.04
C ARG A 183 -13.64 -2.23 -10.38
N ARG A 184 -13.91 -1.24 -9.51
CA ARG A 184 -15.16 -1.22 -8.72
C ARG A 184 -16.29 -0.58 -9.50
N SER A 185 -17.47 -1.19 -9.46
CA SER A 185 -18.70 -0.59 -10.02
C SER A 185 -19.15 0.64 -9.23
N PHE A 186 -18.92 0.66 -7.91
CA PHE A 186 -19.29 1.75 -7.01
C PHE A 186 -18.08 2.21 -6.18
N PRO A 187 -17.06 2.84 -6.81
CA PRO A 187 -15.81 3.17 -6.12
C PRO A 187 -16.02 4.19 -4.99
N GLY A 188 -17.03 5.06 -5.08
CA GLY A 188 -17.34 6.03 -4.02
C GLY A 188 -17.91 5.39 -2.76
N THR A 189 -18.80 4.41 -2.90
CA THR A 189 -19.29 3.64 -1.74
C THR A 189 -18.18 2.79 -1.16
N TYR A 190 -17.37 2.17 -2.02
CA TYR A 190 -16.20 1.41 -1.60
C TYR A 190 -15.18 2.27 -0.84
N ALA A 191 -14.95 3.52 -1.26
CA ALA A 191 -14.12 4.48 -0.52
C ALA A 191 -14.76 4.90 0.80
N ALA A 192 -16.05 5.18 0.82
CA ALA A 192 -16.75 5.69 2.01
C ALA A 192 -16.74 4.70 3.17
N ILE A 193 -16.89 3.40 2.89
CA ILE A 193 -16.87 2.37 3.94
C ILE A 193 -15.49 2.16 4.56
N TYR A 194 -14.43 2.72 3.97
CA TYR A 194 -13.08 2.69 4.55
C TYR A 194 -13.03 3.35 5.95
N ALA A 195 -13.97 4.26 6.25
CA ALA A 195 -14.08 4.88 7.56
C ALA A 195 -14.62 3.93 8.65
N LEU A 196 -15.18 2.77 8.27
CA LEU A 196 -15.68 1.79 9.24
C LEU A 196 -14.51 1.01 9.85
N PRO A 197 -14.58 0.64 11.14
CA PRO A 197 -13.58 -0.23 11.75
C PRO A 197 -13.38 -1.51 10.92
N ILE A 198 -12.14 -2.02 10.89
CA ILE A 198 -11.76 -3.28 10.23
C ILE A 198 -11.75 -3.22 8.70
N VAL A 199 -12.59 -2.42 8.04
CA VAL A 199 -12.62 -2.32 6.57
C VAL A 199 -11.25 -1.96 5.95
N PRO A 200 -10.44 -1.06 6.55
CA PRO A 200 -9.07 -0.82 6.08
C PRO A 200 -8.23 -2.09 5.95
N LEU A 201 -8.36 -3.05 6.86
CA LEU A 201 -7.61 -4.33 6.78
C LEU A 201 -7.89 -5.08 5.47
N TYR A 202 -9.14 -5.09 5.04
CA TYR A 202 -9.49 -5.75 3.78
C TYR A 202 -8.83 -5.06 2.58
N HIS A 203 -8.91 -3.74 2.52
CA HIS A 203 -8.35 -2.95 1.41
C HIS A 203 -6.82 -3.05 1.37
N GLU A 204 -6.17 -2.94 2.53
CA GLU A 204 -4.73 -3.05 2.68
C GLU A 204 -4.23 -4.47 2.34
N SER A 205 -4.99 -5.50 2.71
CA SER A 205 -4.67 -6.89 2.34
C SER A 205 -4.71 -7.09 0.82
N ILE A 206 -5.66 -6.46 0.13
CA ILE A 206 -5.79 -6.52 -1.32
C ILE A 206 -4.59 -5.87 -2.00
N ALA A 207 -4.27 -4.63 -1.62
CA ALA A 207 -3.17 -3.88 -2.22
C ALA A 207 -1.81 -4.56 -1.95
N THR A 208 -1.58 -5.01 -0.70
CA THR A 208 -0.37 -5.73 -0.32
C THR A 208 -0.22 -7.03 -1.13
N ALA A 209 -1.29 -7.82 -1.25
CA ALA A 209 -1.26 -9.08 -1.98
C ALA A 209 -0.97 -8.89 -3.47
N ASP A 210 -1.51 -7.84 -4.10
CA ASP A 210 -1.24 -7.53 -5.51
C ASP A 210 0.17 -6.98 -5.71
N ALA A 211 0.67 -6.12 -4.81
CA ALA A 211 2.05 -5.62 -4.87
C ALA A 211 3.08 -6.76 -4.78
N ILE A 212 2.87 -7.72 -3.88
CA ILE A 212 3.71 -8.92 -3.76
C ILE A 212 3.58 -9.78 -5.02
N ALA A 213 2.36 -9.98 -5.53
CA ALA A 213 2.14 -10.77 -6.75
C ALA A 213 2.78 -10.11 -7.98
N TYR A 214 2.78 -8.79 -8.07
CA TYR A 214 3.45 -8.03 -9.12
C TYR A 214 4.96 -8.29 -9.09
N ALA A 215 5.61 -8.14 -7.93
CA ALA A 215 7.03 -8.42 -7.77
C ALA A 215 7.39 -9.88 -8.13
N GLN A 216 6.51 -10.83 -7.84
CA GLN A 216 6.69 -12.23 -8.27
C GLN A 216 6.56 -12.41 -9.79
N GLN A 217 5.59 -11.75 -10.42
CA GLN A 217 5.34 -11.84 -11.87
C GLN A 217 6.47 -11.20 -12.68
N THR A 218 7.00 -10.07 -12.23
CA THR A 218 8.13 -9.39 -12.86
C THR A 218 9.48 -10.02 -12.52
N GLN A 219 9.49 -11.04 -11.65
CA GLN A 219 10.70 -11.69 -11.15
C GLN A 219 11.68 -10.71 -10.49
N ASP A 220 11.17 -9.59 -9.96
CA ASP A 220 11.94 -8.59 -9.25
C ASP A 220 12.15 -9.03 -7.80
N GLN A 221 13.29 -9.68 -7.56
CA GLN A 221 13.63 -10.20 -6.24
C GLN A 221 13.86 -9.08 -5.22
N GLU A 222 14.39 -7.92 -5.62
CA GLU A 222 14.62 -6.82 -4.71
C GLU A 222 13.31 -6.19 -4.25
N LEU A 223 12.39 -5.94 -5.19
CA LEU A 223 11.04 -5.48 -4.89
C LEU A 223 10.29 -6.49 -4.03
N LEU A 224 10.41 -7.79 -4.30
CA LEU A 224 9.74 -8.84 -3.53
C LEU A 224 10.24 -8.89 -2.08
N LEU A 225 11.56 -8.86 -1.87
CA LEU A 225 12.14 -8.83 -0.53
C LEU A 225 11.75 -7.55 0.21
N GLN A 226 11.71 -6.42 -0.48
CA GLN A 226 11.29 -5.14 0.07
C GLN A 226 9.79 -5.15 0.44
N ALA A 227 8.93 -5.69 -0.41
CA ALA A 227 7.50 -5.83 -0.14
C ALA A 227 7.25 -6.64 1.12
N TYR A 228 7.93 -7.78 1.30
CA TYR A 228 7.84 -8.55 2.54
C TYR A 228 8.32 -7.78 3.77
N ARG A 229 9.45 -7.07 3.67
CA ARG A 229 10.06 -6.39 4.82
C ARG A 229 9.33 -5.12 5.24
N ILE A 230 8.63 -4.46 4.31
CA ILE A 230 7.98 -3.16 4.56
C ILE A 230 6.45 -3.30 4.67
N LEU A 231 5.81 -4.02 3.75
CA LEU A 231 4.33 -4.04 3.71
C LEU A 231 3.74 -4.91 4.83
N TYR A 232 4.43 -5.93 5.32
CA TYR A 232 3.97 -6.74 6.45
C TYR A 232 3.89 -5.96 7.77
N PRO A 233 4.95 -5.28 8.23
CA PRO A 233 4.85 -4.44 9.43
C PRO A 233 3.92 -3.24 9.22
N ALA A 234 3.84 -2.67 8.01
CA ALA A 234 2.85 -1.64 7.68
C ALA A 234 1.41 -2.16 7.84
N TYR A 235 1.11 -3.34 7.31
CA TYR A 235 -0.17 -4.03 7.53
C TYR A 235 -0.45 -4.28 9.03
N GLY A 236 0.60 -4.59 9.80
CA GLY A 236 0.53 -4.72 11.26
C GLY A 236 -0.03 -3.48 11.97
N THR A 237 0.23 -2.27 11.46
CA THR A 237 -0.33 -1.03 12.02
C THR A 237 -1.86 -1.01 11.93
N TYR A 238 -2.43 -1.47 10.82
CA TYR A 238 -3.87 -1.61 10.62
C TYR A 238 -4.48 -2.68 11.53
N VAL A 239 -3.78 -3.81 11.72
CA VAL A 239 -4.25 -4.89 12.61
C VAL A 239 -4.33 -4.40 14.04
N GLY A 240 -3.26 -3.78 14.51
CA GLY A 240 -3.21 -3.23 15.85
C GLY A 240 -4.20 -2.08 16.08
N GLY A 241 -4.40 -1.21 15.08
CA GLY A 241 -5.41 -0.14 15.12
C GLY A 241 -6.85 -0.68 15.18
N ALA A 242 -7.16 -1.72 14.42
CA ALA A 242 -8.46 -2.38 14.48
C ALA A 242 -8.70 -3.02 15.86
N ILE A 243 -7.71 -3.73 16.42
CA ILE A 243 -7.79 -4.28 17.78
C ILE A 243 -7.99 -3.16 18.80
N GLY A 244 -7.23 -2.07 18.71
CA GLY A 244 -7.34 -0.93 19.61
C GLY A 244 -8.69 -0.23 19.56
N THR A 245 -9.36 -0.23 18.41
CA THR A 245 -10.72 0.30 18.26
C THR A 245 -11.75 -0.53 19.04
N VAL A 246 -11.60 -1.86 19.03
CA VAL A 246 -12.52 -2.78 19.72
C VAL A 246 -12.18 -2.94 21.20
N LEU A 247 -10.88 -2.93 21.53
CA LEU A 247 -10.36 -3.10 22.88
C LEU A 247 -9.42 -1.92 23.25
N PRO A 248 -9.98 -0.74 23.60
CA PRO A 248 -9.20 0.47 23.84
C PRO A 248 -8.13 0.34 24.93
N THR A 249 -8.37 -0.51 25.93
CA THR A 249 -7.45 -0.76 27.06
C THR A 249 -6.13 -1.39 26.66
N VAL A 250 -6.07 -2.06 25.50
CA VAL A 250 -4.85 -2.69 24.98
C VAL A 250 -4.38 -2.05 23.67
N SER A 251 -4.91 -0.88 23.30
CA SER A 251 -4.65 -0.22 22.01
C SER A 251 -3.15 -0.06 21.69
N LEU A 252 -2.37 0.54 22.59
CA LEU A 252 -0.93 0.74 22.39
C LEU A 252 -0.15 -0.60 22.33
N PRO A 253 -0.31 -1.54 23.29
CA PRO A 253 0.31 -2.86 23.17
C PRO A 253 -0.08 -3.62 21.90
N ALA A 254 -1.35 -3.54 21.50
CA ALA A 254 -1.85 -4.20 20.29
C ALA A 254 -1.25 -3.58 19.02
N TYR A 255 -1.11 -2.24 18.98
CA TYR A 255 -0.47 -1.53 17.88
C TYR A 255 0.98 -1.98 17.68
N TYR A 256 1.82 -1.80 18.69
CA TYR A 256 3.24 -2.17 18.59
C TYR A 256 3.45 -3.68 18.47
N GLY A 257 2.67 -4.48 19.18
CA GLY A 257 2.72 -5.94 19.09
C GLY A 257 2.42 -6.44 17.68
N SER A 258 1.41 -5.88 17.02
CA SER A 258 1.05 -6.25 15.64
C SER A 258 2.13 -5.83 14.63
N VAL A 259 2.76 -4.67 14.82
CA VAL A 259 3.89 -4.23 13.99
C VAL A 259 5.10 -5.15 14.16
N ILE A 260 5.45 -5.53 15.40
CA ILE A 260 6.55 -6.47 15.69
C ILE A 260 6.29 -7.84 15.04
N LEU A 261 5.06 -8.36 15.16
CA LEU A 261 4.66 -9.60 14.51
C LEU A 261 4.73 -9.49 12.98
N GLY A 262 4.33 -8.35 12.41
CA GLY A 262 4.47 -8.05 10.99
C GLY A 262 5.93 -8.07 10.53
N HIS A 263 6.84 -7.45 11.28
CA HIS A 263 8.28 -7.52 11.04
C HIS A 263 8.81 -8.96 11.06
N ALA A 264 8.42 -9.74 12.06
CA ALA A 264 8.85 -11.14 12.17
C ALA A 264 8.35 -11.98 10.99
N ALA A 265 7.07 -11.87 10.65
CA ALA A 265 6.46 -12.59 9.53
C ALA A 265 7.06 -12.17 8.17
N GLY A 266 7.26 -10.87 7.95
CA GLY A 266 7.88 -10.33 6.74
C GLY A 266 9.32 -10.78 6.57
N ARG A 267 10.13 -10.75 7.64
CA ARG A 267 11.50 -11.27 7.61
C ARG A 267 11.57 -12.77 7.38
N TRP A 268 10.65 -13.53 7.97
CA TRP A 268 10.54 -14.97 7.74
C TRP A 268 10.26 -15.26 6.25
N GLN A 269 9.28 -14.59 5.63
CA GLN A 269 9.00 -14.76 4.21
C GLN A 269 10.18 -14.37 3.32
N ALA A 270 10.80 -13.22 3.60
CA ALA A 270 11.98 -12.77 2.88
C ALA A 270 13.13 -13.80 2.95
N HIS A 271 13.34 -14.42 4.11
CA HIS A 271 14.36 -15.46 4.30
C HIS A 271 14.07 -16.74 3.51
N GLN A 272 12.80 -17.15 3.38
CA GLN A 272 12.42 -18.31 2.56
C GLN A 272 12.77 -18.10 1.08
N ILE A 273 12.54 -16.90 0.56
CA ILE A 273 12.91 -16.53 -0.82
C ILE A 273 14.42 -16.53 -1.00
N SER A 274 15.18 -15.91 -0.08
CA SER A 274 16.65 -15.86 -0.16
C SER A 274 17.31 -17.25 -0.12
N ASN A 275 16.70 -18.23 0.54
CA ASN A 275 17.22 -19.60 0.65
C ASN A 275 16.66 -20.58 -0.39
N GLY A 276 16.04 -20.08 -1.47
CA GLY A 276 15.54 -20.91 -2.57
C GLY A 276 14.29 -21.74 -2.24
N HIS A 277 13.63 -21.51 -1.10
CA HIS A 277 12.34 -22.13 -0.80
C HIS A 277 11.23 -21.29 -1.43
N ASN A 278 10.93 -21.59 -2.69
CA ASN A 278 9.86 -20.93 -3.42
C ASN A 278 8.51 -21.23 -2.75
N SER A 279 7.80 -20.17 -2.34
CA SER A 279 6.55 -20.23 -1.56
C SER A 279 5.35 -20.88 -2.28
N ASN A 280 5.58 -21.44 -3.48
CA ASN A 280 4.59 -22.06 -4.35
C ASN A 280 4.73 -23.57 -4.53
N GLY A 281 5.53 -24.25 -3.70
CA GLY A 281 5.54 -25.73 -3.69
C GLY A 281 6.09 -26.37 -4.97
N GLN A 282 6.82 -25.63 -5.80
CA GLN A 282 7.70 -26.21 -6.81
C GLN A 282 9.11 -26.20 -6.26
N ILE A 283 9.58 -27.40 -5.89
CA ILE A 283 10.99 -27.67 -5.68
C ILE A 283 11.66 -27.50 -7.04
N THR A 284 12.42 -26.43 -7.24
CA THR A 284 13.44 -26.42 -8.27
C THR A 284 14.58 -27.28 -7.73
N ASP A 285 14.63 -28.53 -8.18
CA ASP A 285 15.82 -29.36 -8.01
C ASP A 285 16.98 -28.66 -8.73
N GLY A 286 17.76 -27.90 -7.96
CA GLY A 286 19.07 -27.45 -8.37
C GLY A 286 20.00 -28.65 -8.39
N GLN A 287 19.97 -29.42 -9.48
CA GLN A 287 21.08 -30.27 -9.84
C GLN A 287 22.30 -29.38 -10.08
N LEU A 288 23.14 -29.28 -9.05
CA LEU A 288 24.56 -29.02 -9.22
C LEU A 288 25.14 -30.17 -10.05
N VAL A 289 25.19 -30.02 -11.37
CA VAL A 289 26.09 -30.81 -12.22
C VAL A 289 27.49 -30.27 -11.96
N VAL A 290 28.12 -30.79 -10.90
CA VAL A 290 29.57 -30.73 -10.73
C VAL A 290 30.15 -31.70 -11.74
N GLY A 291 30.50 -31.19 -12.92
CA GLY A 291 31.29 -31.91 -13.91
C GLY A 291 32.72 -32.06 -13.41
N ASP A 292 32.99 -33.15 -12.71
CA ASP A 292 34.33 -33.67 -12.45
C ASP A 292 34.92 -34.17 -13.78
N GLN A 293 35.71 -33.33 -14.46
CA GLN A 293 36.67 -33.82 -15.45
C GLN A 293 37.97 -34.14 -14.74
N SER A 294 38.03 -35.39 -14.31
CA SER A 294 39.23 -36.04 -13.84
C SER A 294 40.31 -36.04 -14.94
N ARG A 295 41.51 -35.67 -14.49
CA ARG A 295 42.79 -35.94 -15.14
C ARG A 295 42.95 -37.44 -15.37
N GLY A 296 43.38 -37.85 -16.57
CA GLY A 296 43.87 -39.21 -16.78
C GLY A 296 44.07 -39.60 -18.24
N LEU A 297 45.31 -39.42 -18.70
CA LEU A 297 45.97 -40.00 -19.89
C LEU A 297 45.67 -39.38 -21.26
#